data_AF-A0A967KNH0-F1
#
_entry.id   AF-A0A967KNH0-F1
#
_cell.length_a   1.000
_cell.length_b   1.000
_cell.length_c   1.000
_cell.angle_alpha   90.00
_cell.angle_beta   90.00
_cell.angle_gamma   90.00
#
_symmetry.space_group_name_H-M   'P 1'
#
loop_
_entity.id
_entity.type
_entity.pdbx_description
1 polymer ?
#
loop_
_entity_poly.entity_id
_entity_poly.type
_entity_poly.pdbx_seq_one_letter_code
_entity_poly.pdbx_strand_id
1 'polypeptide(L)' 'MAKVNARGHKVFVGKLDTKDLGLGERLIIRLVKAPTGDFRNWEDVSDWANEIMLTLTPVPAS' A
#
# COMPACT_ATOMS: atom_id res chain seq x y z
N MET A 1 18.66 1.72 20.40
CA MET A 1 17.95 1.63 19.11
C MET A 1 17.52 3.03 18.71
N ALA A 2 17.81 3.47 17.48
CA ALA A 2 17.37 4.78 17.00
C ALA A 2 15.85 4.76 16.77
N LYS A 3 15.15 5.77 17.30
CA LYS A 3 13.70 5.91 17.19
C LYS A 3 13.40 6.77 15.97
N VAL A 4 12.61 6.26 15.03
CA VAL A 4 12.16 7.05 13.86
C VAL A 4 10.97 7.92 14.28
N ASN A 5 10.96 9.18 13.83
CA ASN A 5 9.84 10.10 14.08
C ASN A 5 8.70 9.87 13.07
N ALA A 6 8.10 8.67 13.13
CA ALA A 6 7.00 8.31 12.26
C ALA A 6 5.79 9.23 12.53
N ARG A 7 5.30 9.91 11.48
CA ARG A 7 4.19 10.87 11.57
C ARG A 7 2.83 10.25 11.26
N GLY A 8 2.80 9.05 10.68
CA GLY A 8 1.58 8.33 10.34
C GLY A 8 1.85 7.00 9.62
N HIS A 9 0.80 6.19 9.47
CA HIS A 9 0.79 4.97 8.66
C HIS A 9 -0.56 4.85 7.95
N LYS A 10 -0.59 4.28 6.74
CA LYS A 10 -1.81 3.99 5.99
C LYS A 10 -1.70 2.59 5.38
N VAL A 11 -2.78 1.82 5.48
CA VAL A 11 -2.89 0.49 4.88
C VAL A 11 -3.77 0.60 3.65
N PHE A 12 -3.33 0.02 2.54
CA PHE A 12 -4.10 -0.08 1.31
C PHE A 12 -4.50 -1.53 1.07
N VAL A 13 -5.56 -1.73 0.30
CA VAL A 13 -5.91 -3.07 -0.18
C VAL A 13 -4.73 -3.63 -0.99
N GLY A 14 -4.53 -4.94 -1.00
CA GLY A 14 -3.43 -5.56 -1.71
C GLY A 14 -3.68 -5.75 -3.22
N LYS A 15 -2.62 -6.19 -3.89
CA LYS A 15 -2.68 -6.82 -5.21
C LYS A 15 -2.64 -8.33 -5.03
N LEU A 16 -3.54 -9.07 -5.68
CA LEU A 16 -3.51 -10.52 -5.76
C LEU A 16 -3.11 -10.96 -7.18
N ASP A 17 -1.87 -11.39 -7.35
CA ASP A 17 -1.35 -11.89 -8.62
C ASP A 17 -0.79 -13.29 -8.46
N THR A 18 -1.41 -14.22 -9.18
CA THR A 18 -1.11 -15.66 -9.10
C THR A 18 0.33 -16.02 -9.48
N LYS A 19 1.03 -15.14 -10.21
CA LYS A 19 2.44 -15.34 -10.58
C LYS A 19 3.37 -15.23 -9.37
N ASP A 20 2.97 -14.42 -8.38
CA ASP A 20 3.76 -14.13 -7.19
C ASP A 20 3.55 -15.18 -6.08
N LEU A 21 2.68 -16.18 -6.31
CA LEU A 21 2.24 -17.13 -5.30
C LEU A 21 2.87 -18.51 -5.43
N GLY A 22 3.08 -19.18 -4.30
CA GLY A 22 3.41 -20.59 -4.22
C GLY A 22 2.25 -21.51 -4.61
N LEU A 23 2.52 -22.81 -4.74
CA LEU A 23 1.51 -23.79 -5.17
C LEU A 23 0.31 -23.90 -4.21
N GLY A 24 0.56 -23.87 -2.90
CA GLY A 24 -0.49 -23.95 -1.89
C GLY A 24 -1.41 -22.74 -1.89
N GLU A 25 -0.84 -21.53 -1.99
CA GLU A 25 -1.59 -20.27 -2.06
C GLU A 25 -2.47 -20.21 -3.31
N ARG A 26 -1.94 -20.66 -4.46
CA ARG A 26 -2.74 -20.77 -5.70
C ARG A 26 -3.91 -21.73 -5.55
N LEU A 27 -3.74 -22.84 -4.84
CA LEU A 27 -4.83 -23.80 -4.60
C LEU A 27 -5.95 -23.17 -3.76
N ILE A 28 -5.59 -22.47 -2.68
CA ILE A 28 -6.55 -21.80 -1.80
C ILE A 28 -7.35 -20.75 -2.58
N ILE A 29 -6.69 -19.90 -3.36
CA ILE A 29 -7.35 -18.86 -4.18
C ILE A 29 -8.32 -19.45 -5.19
N ARG A 30 -7.95 -20.56 -5.84
CA ARG A 30 -8.84 -21.26 -6.78
C ARG A 30 -10.04 -21.87 -6.06
N LEU A 31 -9.84 -22.45 -4.87
CA LEU A 31 -10.91 -23.05 -4.07
C LEU A 31 -11.95 -22.00 -3.64
N VAL A 32 -11.49 -20.85 -3.15
CA VAL A 32 -12.37 -19.75 -2.72
C VAL A 32 -12.84 -18.84 -3.86
N LYS A 33 -12.39 -19.12 -5.10
CA LYS A 33 -12.65 -18.30 -6.30
C LYS A 33 -12.34 -16.82 -6.08
N ALA A 34 -11.22 -16.52 -5.41
CA ALA A 34 -10.86 -15.15 -5.11
C ALA A 34 -10.56 -14.36 -6.40
N PRO A 35 -11.06 -13.11 -6.53
CA PRO A 35 -10.77 -12.28 -7.68
C PRO A 35 -9.29 -11.89 -7.67
N THR A 36 -8.65 -12.00 -8.82
CA THR A 36 -7.25 -11.58 -9.03
C THR A 36 -7.22 -10.17 -9.57
N GLY A 37 -6.25 -9.37 -9.15
CA GLY A 37 -6.13 -7.99 -9.60
C GLY A 37 -5.42 -7.12 -8.58
N ASP A 38 -5.21 -5.87 -8.96
CA ASP A 38 -4.81 -4.82 -8.03
C ASP A 38 -6.05 -4.11 -7.53
N PHE A 39 -6.31 -4.17 -6.23
CA PHE A 39 -7.51 -3.59 -5.62
C PHE A 39 -7.19 -2.29 -4.89
N ARG A 40 -5.96 -1.77 -5.01
CA ARG A 40 -5.61 -0.45 -4.49
C ARG A 40 -6.41 0.61 -5.22
N ASN A 41 -6.99 1.52 -4.44
CA ASN A 41 -7.45 2.79 -4.98
C ASN A 41 -6.22 3.69 -5.18
N TRP A 42 -5.86 3.94 -6.44
CA TRP A 42 -4.70 4.76 -6.78
C TRP A 42 -4.88 6.24 -6.45
N GLU A 43 -6.12 6.71 -6.36
CA GLU A 43 -6.42 8.06 -5.86
C GLU A 43 -6.03 8.16 -4.38
N ASP A 44 -6.48 7.21 -3.53
CA ASP A 44 -6.15 7.18 -2.10
C ASP A 44 -4.63 7.09 -1.82
N VAL A 45 -3.89 6.41 -2.70
CA VAL A 45 -2.43 6.30 -2.64
C VAL A 45 -1.78 7.64 -3.00
N SER A 46 -2.27 8.28 -4.06
CA SER A 46 -1.75 9.57 -4.53
C SER A 46 -2.02 10.68 -3.52
N ASP A 47 -3.21 10.69 -2.92
CA ASP A 47 -3.59 11.64 -1.88
C ASP A 47 -2.71 11.49 -0.64
N TRP A 48 -2.46 10.25 -0.20
CA TRP A 48 -1.56 10.01 0.92
C TRP A 48 -0.12 10.44 0.61
N ALA A 49 0.36 10.23 -0.61
CA ALA A 49 1.66 10.72 -1.04
C ALA A 49 1.72 12.27 -1.02
N ASN A 50 0.66 12.94 -1.46
CA ASN A 50 0.53 14.40 -1.41
C ASN A 50 0.53 14.91 0.04
N GLU A 51 -0.20 14.26 0.95
CA GLU A 51 -0.18 14.58 2.38
C GLU A 51 1.23 14.47 2.97
N ILE A 52 1.96 13.40 2.64
CA ILE A 52 3.35 13.23 3.07
C ILE A 52 4.22 14.37 2.53
N MET A 53 4.09 14.70 1.25
CA MET A 53 4.83 15.80 0.62
C MET A 53 4.55 17.13 1.34
N LEU A 54 3.28 17.47 1.56
CA LEU A 54 2.88 18.69 2.25
C LEU A 54 3.39 18.75 3.69
N THR A 55 3.41 17.61 4.39
CA THR A 55 3.88 17.53 5.78
C THR A 55 5.41 17.63 5.89
N LEU A 56 6.13 17.17 4.87
CA LEU A 56 7.60 17.14 4.89
C LEU A 56 8.24 18.34 4.19
N THR A 57 7.50 19.08 3.35
CA THR A 57 8.02 20.29 2.71
C THR A 57 8.19 21.37 3.77
N PRO A 58 9.42 21.81 4.08
CA PRO A 58 9.63 22.91 5.01
C PRO A 58 9.13 24.20 4.36
N VAL A 59 8.36 25.00 5.12
CA VAL A 59 8.04 26.37 4.71
C VAL A 59 9.38 27.14 4.66
N PRO A 60 9.76 27.76 3.52
CA PRO A 60 10.97 28.57 3.48
C PRO A 60 10.85 29.69 4.52
N ALA A 61 11.85 29.79 5.40
CA ALA A 61 11.92 30.84 6.39
C ALA A 61 11.98 32.19 5.65
N SER A 62 11.01 33.06 5.93
CA SER A 62 11.02 34.46 5.48
C SER A 62 12.08 35.26 6.23
#